data_AF-A0A9K3EEI1-F1
#
_entry.id   AF-A0A9K3EEI1-F1
#
_cell.length_a   1.000
_cell.length_b   1.000
_cell.length_c   1.000
_cell.angle_alpha   90.00
_cell.angle_beta   90.00
_cell.angle_gamma   90.00
#
_symmetry.space_group_name_H-M   'P 1'
#
loop_
_entity.id
_entity.type
_entity.pdbx_description
1 polymer ?
#
loop_
_entity_poly.entity_id
_entity_poly.type
_entity_poly.pdbx_seq_one_letter_code
_entity_poly.pdbx_strand_id
1 'polypeptide(L)'
;MCVLMLFNSVDRLSYIEIEQATEIPILNLKQCLQSLACIEGKNVLRKEPVSKDIREDNVFFFNDKFSSEFYRVKIAQMEPELEKQEVRQGVEDIKPQINAAIVRIMKVRRALDHDNIVAEVTKQLQSRFLPDPVVIK
;
A
#
# COMPACT_ATOMS: atom_id res chain seq x y z
N MET A 1 -10.63 12.93 0.08
CA MET A 1 -10.70 14.13 -0.80
C MET A 1 -11.39 15.32 -0.11
N CYS A 2 -11.41 15.41 1.23
CA CYS A 2 -11.98 16.55 1.96
C CYS A 2 -10.89 17.55 2.42
N VAL A 3 -9.67 17.08 2.70
CA VAL A 3 -8.55 17.93 3.15
C VAL A 3 -8.24 19.08 2.18
N LEU A 4 -8.13 18.81 0.87
CA LEU A 4 -7.84 19.85 -0.12
C LEU A 4 -8.96 20.88 -0.26
N MET A 5 -10.21 20.50 0.01
CA MET A 5 -11.35 21.41 -0.09
C MET A 5 -11.34 22.47 1.01
N LEU A 6 -10.70 22.20 2.16
CA LEU A 6 -10.56 23.19 3.24
C LEU A 6 -9.76 24.42 2.79
N PHE A 7 -8.82 24.21 1.86
CA PHE A 7 -7.97 25.28 1.32
C PHE A 7 -8.67 26.15 0.27
N ASN A 8 -9.93 25.87 -0.08
CA ASN A 8 -10.71 26.77 -0.95
C ASN A 8 -11.18 28.03 -0.22
N SER A 9 -11.18 28.02 1.12
CA SER A 9 -11.65 29.14 1.96
C SER A 9 -10.57 29.72 2.86
N VAL A 10 -9.53 28.94 3.17
CA VAL A 10 -8.46 29.33 4.10
C VAL A 10 -7.11 28.90 3.54
N ASP A 11 -6.17 29.82 3.42
CA ASP A 11 -4.87 29.53 2.80
C ASP A 11 -3.93 28.70 3.68
N ARG A 12 -4.15 28.72 5.00
CA ARG A 12 -3.25 28.13 6.00
C ARG A 12 -4.03 27.48 7.14
N LEU A 13 -3.72 26.22 7.42
CA LEU A 13 -4.40 25.41 8.43
C LEU A 13 -3.40 24.56 9.21
N SER A 14 -3.57 24.49 10.52
CA SER A 14 -2.83 23.58 11.39
C SER A 14 -3.34 22.13 11.26
N TYR A 15 -2.52 21.16 11.66
CA TYR A 15 -2.93 19.77 11.72
C TYR A 15 -4.22 19.59 12.55
N ILE A 16 -4.31 20.27 13.70
CA ILE A 16 -5.45 20.16 14.62
C ILE A 16 -6.74 20.68 13.97
N GLU A 17 -6.68 21.79 13.25
CA GLU A 17 -7.85 22.34 12.53
C GLU A 17 -8.32 21.40 11.42
N ILE A 18 -7.38 20.80 10.68
CA ILE A 18 -7.70 19.83 9.62
C ILE A 18 -8.33 18.57 10.24
N GLU A 19 -7.79 18.09 11.35
CA GLU A 19 -8.32 16.94 12.07
C GLU A 19 -9.76 17.18 12.54
N GLN A 20 -10.00 18.32 13.19
CA GLN A 20 -11.34 18.71 13.67
C GLN A 20 -12.33 18.90 12.52
N ALA A 21 -11.91 19.49 11.40
CA ALA A 21 -12.80 19.75 10.27
C ALA A 21 -13.12 18.51 9.44
N THR A 22 -12.23 17.50 9.44
CA THR A 22 -12.40 16.30 8.59
C THR A 22 -12.82 15.05 9.35
N GLU A 23 -12.62 15.02 10.67
CA GLU A 23 -12.89 13.87 11.54
C GLU A 23 -12.23 12.57 11.03
N ILE A 24 -11.12 12.69 10.27
CA ILE A 24 -10.37 11.55 9.76
C ILE A 24 -9.54 10.94 10.90
N PRO A 25 -9.48 9.61 11.04
CA PRO A 25 -8.60 8.96 12.00
C PRO A 25 -7.13 9.40 11.83
N ILE A 26 -6.46 9.68 12.95
CA ILE A 26 -5.08 10.21 13.02
C ILE A 26 -4.12 9.51 12.06
N LEU A 27 -4.14 8.17 12.01
CA LEU A 27 -3.25 7.38 11.16
C LEU A 27 -3.44 7.70 9.67
N ASN A 28 -4.70 7.73 9.23
CA ASN A 28 -5.07 8.00 7.85
C ASN A 28 -4.82 9.46 7.48
N LEU A 29 -5.08 10.39 8.42
CA LEU A 29 -4.84 11.80 8.22
C LEU A 29 -3.35 12.09 8.02
N LYS A 30 -2.47 11.51 8.86
CA LYS A 30 -1.02 11.65 8.72
C LYS A 30 -0.53 11.13 7.37
N GLN A 31 -0.99 9.96 6.93
CA GLN A 31 -0.64 9.41 5.61
C GLN A 31 -1.12 10.30 4.47
N CYS A 32 -2.36 10.80 4.56
CA CYS A 32 -2.92 11.72 3.58
C CYS A 32 -2.08 13.01 3.50
N LEU A 33 -1.81 13.67 4.62
CA LEU A 33 -1.01 14.90 4.66
C LEU A 33 0.43 14.67 4.19
N GLN A 34 1.03 13.54 4.53
CA GLN A 34 2.35 13.17 4.04
C GLN A 34 2.38 13.02 2.51
N SER A 35 1.37 12.37 1.92
CA SER A 35 1.27 12.25 0.46
C SER A 35 1.09 13.58 -0.27
N LEU A 36 0.41 14.53 0.38
CA LEU A 36 0.10 15.84 -0.21
C LEU A 36 1.22 16.88 -0.01
N ALA A 37 2.00 16.77 1.07
CA ALA A 37 2.97 17.81 1.45
C ALA A 37 4.44 17.36 1.38
N CYS A 38 4.74 16.07 1.57
CA CYS A 38 6.11 15.58 1.76
C CYS A 38 6.70 14.87 0.53
N ILE A 39 5.93 14.66 -0.55
CA ILE A 39 6.44 14.03 -1.79
C ILE A 39 7.03 15.11 -2.70
N GLU A 40 8.35 15.09 -2.86
CA GLU A 40 9.05 16.01 -3.75
C GLU A 40 8.55 15.91 -5.20
N GLY A 41 8.31 17.07 -5.83
CA GLY A 41 7.80 17.16 -7.19
C GLY A 41 6.30 16.83 -7.36
N LYS A 42 5.62 16.41 -6.29
CA LYS A 42 4.17 16.14 -6.26
C LYS A 42 3.45 16.79 -5.09
N ASN A 43 4.16 17.61 -4.31
CA ASN A 43 3.65 18.26 -3.13
C ASN A 43 2.76 19.45 -3.51
N VAL A 44 1.45 19.23 -3.48
CA VAL A 44 0.44 20.26 -3.71
C VAL A 44 0.24 21.15 -2.48
N LEU A 45 0.65 20.68 -1.30
CA LEU A 45 0.71 21.45 -0.06
C LEU A 45 2.16 21.67 0.37
N ARG A 46 2.41 22.73 1.11
CA ARG A 46 3.64 22.97 1.87
C ARG A 46 3.38 22.78 3.36
N LYS A 47 4.42 22.40 4.08
CA LYS A 47 4.41 22.18 5.52
C LYS A 47 5.47 23.02 6.20
N GLU A 48 5.14 23.56 7.36
CA GLU A 48 6.06 24.25 8.25
C GLU A 48 6.01 23.61 9.65
N PRO A 49 7.15 23.18 10.21
CA PRO A 49 8.50 23.11 9.60
C PRO A 49 8.59 22.07 8.48
N VAL A 50 9.55 22.26 7.56
CA VAL A 50 9.82 21.33 6.46
C VAL A 50 10.49 20.06 7.00
N SER A 51 9.75 18.97 7.05
CA SER A 51 10.27 17.64 7.42
C SER A 51 9.43 16.55 6.76
N LYS A 52 9.94 15.31 6.77
CA LYS A 52 9.22 14.14 6.23
C LYS A 52 8.12 13.63 7.16
N ASP A 53 8.20 13.98 8.45
CA ASP A 53 7.25 13.57 9.48
C ASP A 53 6.15 14.60 9.68
N ILE A 54 4.93 14.12 9.86
CA ILE A 54 3.76 14.94 10.19
C ILE A 54 3.54 14.92 11.70
N ARG A 55 3.56 16.11 12.31
CA ARG A 55 3.27 16.33 13.73
C ARG A 55 2.07 17.27 13.90
N GLU A 56 1.49 17.25 15.10
CA GLU A 56 0.28 18.01 15.44
C GLU A 56 0.52 19.53 15.50
N ASP A 57 1.76 19.96 15.70
CA ASP A 57 2.19 21.36 15.67
C ASP A 57 2.44 21.88 14.25
N ASN A 58 2.30 21.03 13.23
CA ASN A 58 2.61 21.41 11.85
C ASN A 58 1.49 22.22 11.23
N VAL A 59 1.90 23.18 10.41
CA VAL A 59 0.99 24.03 9.65
C VAL A 59 1.15 23.75 8.17
N PHE A 60 0.02 23.66 7.47
CA PHE A 60 -0.09 23.36 6.06
C PHE A 60 -0.66 24.55 5.31
N PHE A 61 -0.20 24.76 4.09
CA PHE A 61 -0.69 25.80 3.20
C PHE A 61 -0.53 25.38 1.74
N PHE A 62 -1.27 26.03 0.85
CA PHE A 62 -1.23 25.71 -0.58
C PHE A 62 0.16 26.01 -1.20
N ASN A 63 0.61 25.16 -2.12
CA ASN A 63 1.88 25.35 -2.81
C ASN A 63 1.70 26.07 -4.16
N ASP A 64 1.71 27.40 -4.14
CA ASP A 64 1.60 28.22 -5.38
C ASP A 64 2.72 27.97 -6.40
N LYS A 65 3.83 27.38 -5.97
CA LYS A 65 4.99 27.07 -6.81
C LYS A 65 4.95 25.66 -7.38
N PHE A 66 3.85 24.94 -7.18
CA PHE A 66 3.69 23.60 -7.73
C PHE A 66 3.59 23.65 -9.26
N SER A 67 4.37 22.82 -9.94
CA SER A 67 4.35 22.69 -11.40
C SER A 67 4.51 21.22 -11.77
N SER A 68 3.81 20.79 -12.82
CA SER A 68 3.90 19.42 -13.35
C SER A 68 3.83 19.44 -14.87
N GLU A 69 4.61 18.57 -15.51
CA GLU A 69 4.57 18.35 -16.96
C GLU A 69 3.26 17.68 -17.42
N PHE A 70 2.53 17.05 -16.49
CA PHE A 70 1.29 16.33 -16.80
C PHE A 70 0.06 17.10 -16.33
N TYR A 71 -0.96 17.18 -17.20
CA TYR A 71 -2.27 17.74 -16.84
C TYR A 71 -2.97 16.96 -15.70
N ARG A 72 -2.73 15.65 -15.61
CA ARG A 72 -3.24 14.79 -14.54
C ARG A 72 -2.08 14.30 -13.67
N VAL A 73 -2.00 14.82 -12.46
CA VAL A 73 -0.98 14.43 -11.49
C VAL A 73 -1.50 13.30 -10.60
N LYS A 74 -0.81 12.17 -10.59
CA LYS A 74 -1.09 11.07 -9.65
C LYS A 74 -0.36 11.31 -8.33
N ILE A 75 -1.12 11.67 -7.30
CA ILE A 75 -0.65 11.70 -5.91
C ILE A 75 -0.61 10.25 -5.39
N ALA A 76 0.53 9.83 -4.83
CA ALA A 76 0.69 8.48 -4.34
C ALA A 76 -0.14 8.27 -3.06
N GLN A 77 -1.00 7.26 -3.03
CA GLN A 77 -1.57 6.78 -1.77
C GLN A 77 -0.48 6.00 -1.05
N MET A 78 -0.12 6.41 0.18
CA MET A 78 0.66 5.54 1.04
C MET A 78 -0.28 4.44 1.53
N GLU A 79 -0.04 3.22 1.06
CA GLU A 79 -0.73 2.04 1.59
C GLU A 79 -0.39 1.88 3.08
N PRO A 80 -1.38 1.64 3.95
CA PRO A 80 -1.11 1.38 5.35
C PRO A 80 -0.25 0.12 5.48
N GLU A 81 0.83 0.20 6.26
CA GLU A 81 1.75 -0.92 6.50
C GLU A 81 1.06 -2.18 7.05
N LEU A 82 -0.16 -2.03 7.59
CA LEU A 82 -1.02 -3.13 8.03
C LEU A 82 -1.33 -4.12 6.89
N GLU A 83 -1.54 -3.66 5.66
CA GLU A 83 -1.78 -4.55 4.51
C GLU A 83 -0.55 -5.40 4.18
N LYS A 84 0.66 -4.89 4.43
CA LYS A 84 1.90 -5.69 4.27
C LYS A 84 2.00 -6.80 5.30
N GLN A 85 1.37 -6.67 6.46
CA GLN A 85 1.44 -7.67 7.51
C GLN A 85 0.43 -8.80 7.28
N GLU A 86 -0.77 -8.50 6.77
CA GLU A 86 -1.75 -9.52 6.36
C GLU A 86 -1.24 -10.34 5.17
N VAL A 87 -0.60 -9.70 4.19
CA VAL A 87 0.05 -10.42 3.07
C VAL A 87 1.17 -11.34 3.58
N ARG A 88 1.92 -10.95 4.62
CA ARG A 88 2.98 -11.80 5.20
C ARG A 88 2.44 -13.00 5.96
N GLN A 89 1.34 -12.85 6.70
CA GLN A 89 0.70 -13.98 7.39
C GLN A 89 0.10 -14.98 6.38
N GLY A 90 -0.51 -14.49 5.29
CA GLY A 90 -0.99 -15.35 4.22
C GLY A 90 0.12 -16.19 3.54
N VAL A 91 1.36 -15.68 3.49
CA VAL A 91 2.50 -16.39 2.86
C VAL A 91 3.01 -17.57 3.69
N GLU A 92 2.89 -17.54 5.01
CA GLU A 92 3.29 -18.67 5.85
C GLU A 92 2.36 -19.88 5.69
N ASP A 93 1.07 -19.63 5.46
CA ASP A 93 0.06 -20.68 5.23
C ASP A 93 0.12 -21.33 3.83
N ILE A 94 0.85 -20.72 2.88
CA ILE A 94 0.98 -21.24 1.51
C ILE A 94 1.91 -22.46 1.44
N LYS A 95 3.06 -22.43 2.15
CA LYS A 95 4.07 -23.51 2.13
C LYS A 95 3.52 -24.88 2.54
N PRO A 96 2.79 -25.04 3.67
CA PRO A 96 2.25 -26.34 4.05
C PRO A 96 1.20 -26.85 3.06
N GLN A 97 0.44 -25.96 2.41
CA GLN A 97 -0.54 -26.35 1.39
C GLN A 97 0.13 -26.88 0.11
N ILE A 98 1.22 -26.26 -0.32
CA ILE A 98 2.05 -26.74 -1.44
C ILE A 98 2.62 -28.13 -1.12
N ASN A 99 3.25 -28.30 0.05
CA ASN A 99 3.82 -29.59 0.46
C ASN A 99 2.76 -30.71 0.51
N ALA A 100 1.57 -30.41 1.05
CA ALA A 100 0.47 -31.37 1.10
C ALA A 100 -0.04 -31.76 -0.31
N ALA A 101 -0.05 -30.82 -1.26
CA ALA A 101 -0.40 -31.10 -2.65
C ALA A 101 0.65 -31.99 -3.33
N ILE A 102 1.95 -31.68 -3.16
CA ILE A 102 3.06 -32.48 -3.68
C ILE A 102 2.96 -33.93 -3.17
N VAL A 103 2.81 -34.14 -1.86
CA VAL A 103 2.69 -35.48 -1.27
C VAL A 103 1.49 -36.24 -1.83
N ARG A 104 0.35 -35.57 -2.04
CA ARG A 104 -0.86 -36.19 -2.61
C ARG A 104 -0.65 -36.62 -4.06
N ILE A 105 -0.01 -35.79 -4.88
CA ILE A 105 0.32 -36.07 -6.29
C ILE A 105 1.34 -37.21 -6.37
N MET A 106 2.43 -37.14 -5.60
CA MET A 106 3.47 -38.16 -5.58
C MET A 106 2.95 -39.52 -5.07
N LYS A 107 2.01 -39.52 -4.12
CA LYS A 107 1.38 -40.77 -3.63
C LYS A 107 0.57 -41.49 -4.72
N VAL A 108 -0.08 -40.75 -5.62
CA VAL A 108 -0.88 -41.32 -6.71
C VAL A 108 -0.01 -41.75 -7.88
N ARG A 109 0.97 -40.91 -8.27
CA ARG A 109 1.74 -41.08 -9.51
C ARG A 109 3.03 -41.89 -9.33
N ARG A 110 3.54 -42.02 -8.09
CA ARG A 110 4.75 -42.74 -7.67
C ARG A 110 6.08 -42.23 -8.25
N ALA A 111 6.11 -41.82 -9.52
CA ALA A 111 7.23 -41.17 -10.19
C ALA A 111 6.71 -40.12 -11.17
N LEU A 112 7.32 -38.95 -11.20
CA LEU A 112 6.94 -37.85 -12.08
C LEU A 112 8.13 -36.87 -12.23
N ASP A 113 8.33 -36.31 -13.41
CA ASP A 113 9.33 -35.27 -13.63
C ASP A 113 8.95 -33.97 -12.92
N HIS A 114 9.95 -33.17 -12.53
CA HIS A 114 9.74 -31.94 -11.79
C HIS A 114 8.78 -30.97 -12.50
N ASP A 115 8.93 -30.77 -13.81
CA ASP A 115 8.04 -29.89 -14.59
C ASP A 115 6.57 -30.35 -14.55
N ASN A 116 6.36 -31.68 -14.58
CA ASN A 116 5.04 -32.26 -14.47
C ASN A 116 4.47 -32.13 -13.05
N ILE A 117 5.33 -32.15 -12.01
CA ILE A 117 4.91 -31.91 -10.62
C ILE A 117 4.46 -30.47 -10.46
N VAL A 118 5.24 -29.52 -10.97
CA VAL A 118 4.91 -28.09 -10.93
C VAL A 118 3.57 -27.83 -11.63
N ALA A 119 3.35 -28.40 -12.82
CA ALA A 119 2.10 -28.25 -13.56
C ALA A 119 0.89 -28.80 -12.77
N GLU A 120 1.00 -30.00 -12.20
CA GLU A 120 -0.11 -30.65 -11.51
C GLU A 120 -0.40 -30.00 -10.14
N VAL A 121 0.64 -29.57 -9.41
CA VAL A 121 0.49 -28.80 -8.16
C VAL A 121 -0.20 -27.48 -8.43
N THR A 122 0.21 -26.76 -9.48
CA THR A 122 -0.40 -25.49 -9.90
C THR A 122 -1.87 -25.71 -10.25
N LYS A 123 -2.18 -26.74 -11.04
CA LYS A 123 -3.55 -27.10 -11.41
C LYS A 123 -4.41 -27.47 -10.19
N GLN A 124 -3.86 -28.13 -9.18
CA GLN A 124 -4.60 -28.50 -7.98
C GLN A 124 -4.87 -27.29 -7.07
N LEU A 125 -3.92 -26.35 -6.97
CA LEU A 125 -4.00 -25.20 -6.08
C LEU A 125 -4.64 -23.96 -6.72
N GLN A 126 -4.78 -23.91 -8.06
CA GLN A 126 -5.33 -22.76 -8.82
C GLN A 126 -6.69 -22.25 -8.30
N SER A 127 -7.50 -23.14 -7.69
CA SER A 127 -8.81 -22.77 -7.12
C SER A 127 -8.70 -21.90 -5.86
N ARG A 128 -7.54 -21.89 -5.21
CA ARG A 128 -7.26 -21.11 -4.00
C ARG A 128 -6.24 -20.01 -4.24
N PHE A 129 -5.15 -20.31 -4.94
CA PHE A 129 -4.10 -19.34 -5.29
C PHE A 129 -3.23 -19.88 -6.42
N LEU A 130 -2.45 -18.99 -7.06
CA LEU A 130 -1.46 -19.38 -8.07
C LEU A 130 -0.08 -19.53 -7.39
N PRO A 131 0.43 -20.75 -7.17
CA PRO A 131 1.75 -20.94 -6.57
C PRO A 131 2.86 -20.46 -7.51
N ASP A 132 3.87 -19.79 -6.95
CA ASP A 132 5.10 -19.47 -7.68
C ASP A 132 5.92 -20.76 -7.91
N PRO A 133 6.30 -21.09 -9.17
CA PRO A 133 7.11 -22.27 -9.48
C PRO A 133 8.40 -22.37 -8.64
N VAL A 134 9.00 -21.24 -8.24
CA VAL A 134 10.25 -21.21 -7.46
C VAL A 134 10.07 -21.79 -6.04
N VAL A 135 8.83 -21.80 -5.53
CA VAL A 135 8.50 -22.31 -4.19
C VAL A 135 8.26 -23.82 -4.20
N ILE A 136 7.93 -24.41 -5.36
CA ILE A 136 7.76 -25.85 -5.56
C ILE A 136 9.15 -26.43 -5.84
N LYS A 137 9.87 -26.82 -4.79
CA LYS A 137 11.20 -27.44 -4.89
C LYS A 137 11.11 -28.97 -4.92
#